data_AF-A0A5C6BCX9-F1
#
_entry.id   AF-A0A5C6BCX9-F1
#
_cell.length_a   1.000
_cell.length_b   1.000
_cell.length_c   1.000
_cell.angle_alpha   90.00
_cell.angle_beta   90.00
_cell.angle_gamma   90.00
#
_symmetry.space_group_name_H-M   'P 1'
#
loop_
_entity.id
_entity.type
_entity.pdbx_description
1 polymer ?
#
loop_
_entity_poly.entity_id
_entity_poly.type
_entity_poly.pdbx_seq_one_letter_code
_entity_poly.pdbx_strand_id
1 'polypeptide(L)'
;MPGDMNVMFKKGSGDWKEYRKLGSHFEVDFHPPDDGTLDGLSYWERMDNVTEVSQKALLRAYEDGDEYVIFRHGSSTSRPGATTSRSQVRKLMRGKDATPYIVRSECIQHESVFVAAIRRKRATPGPKL
;
A
#
# COMPACT_ATOMS: atom_id res chain seq x y z
N MET A 1 15.56 -17.92 17.76
CA MET A 1 14.60 -17.09 17.00
C MET A 1 14.47 -17.72 15.62
N PRO A 2 13.35 -18.37 15.27
CA PRO A 2 13.19 -18.85 13.90
C PRO A 2 13.08 -17.64 12.99
N GLY A 3 14.02 -17.55 12.04
CA GLY A 3 14.18 -16.41 11.15
C GLY A 3 12.89 -16.11 10.38
N ASP A 4 12.54 -14.83 10.34
CA ASP A 4 11.55 -14.30 9.41
C ASP A 4 11.89 -14.84 8.02
N MET A 5 11.10 -15.80 7.54
CA MET A 5 11.06 -16.16 6.13
C MET A 5 10.79 -14.85 5.41
N ASN A 6 11.81 -14.32 4.74
CA ASN A 6 11.83 -13.04 4.07
C ASN A 6 10.95 -13.14 2.82
N VAL A 7 9.63 -13.23 3.02
CA VAL A 7 8.65 -13.39 1.95
C VAL A 7 8.67 -12.10 1.13
N MET A 8 9.38 -12.15 0.00
CA MET A 8 9.50 -11.03 -0.92
C MET A 8 8.16 -10.78 -1.61
N PHE A 9 7.85 -9.51 -1.84
CA PHE A 9 6.73 -9.12 -2.69
C PHE A 9 6.94 -9.64 -4.12
N LYS A 10 5.85 -10.01 -4.79
CA LYS A 10 5.88 -10.34 -6.22
C LYS A 10 6.35 -9.12 -7.01
N LYS A 11 7.19 -9.34 -8.04
CA LYS A 11 7.58 -8.28 -8.97
C LYS A 11 6.46 -8.10 -10.00
N GLY A 12 5.87 -6.91 -10.05
CA GLY A 12 4.91 -6.56 -11.09
C GLY A 12 5.59 -6.22 -12.41
N SER A 13 4.86 -6.39 -13.51
CA SER A 13 5.26 -6.00 -14.87
C SER A 13 4.03 -5.65 -15.72
N GLY A 14 4.23 -5.00 -16.87
CA GLY A 14 3.16 -4.71 -17.83
C GLY A 14 2.29 -3.49 -17.46
N ASP A 15 1.10 -3.40 -18.04
CA ASP A 15 0.15 -2.33 -17.68
C ASP A 15 -0.42 -2.60 -16.28
N TRP A 16 -0.11 -1.71 -15.34
CA TRP A 16 -0.57 -1.83 -13.97
C TRP A 16 -2.08 -1.75 -13.83
N LYS A 17 -2.79 -1.13 -14.79
CA LYS A 17 -4.25 -1.04 -14.77
C LYS A 17 -4.91 -2.42 -14.79
N GLU A 18 -4.21 -3.43 -15.31
CA GLU A 18 -4.67 -4.82 -15.30
C GLU A 18 -4.82 -5.37 -13.88
N TYR A 19 -4.11 -4.83 -12.89
CA TYR A 19 -4.27 -5.24 -11.48
C TYR A 19 -5.64 -4.90 -10.89
N ARG A 20 -6.41 -3.99 -11.50
CA ARG A 20 -7.81 -3.71 -11.12
C ARG A 20 -8.73 -4.92 -11.32
N LYS A 21 -8.31 -5.88 -12.16
CA LYS A 21 -9.08 -7.09 -12.45
C LYS A 21 -8.86 -8.20 -11.43
N LEU A 22 -7.96 -8.03 -10.45
CA LEU A 22 -7.60 -9.07 -9.49
C LEU A 22 -8.72 -9.39 -8.48
N GLY A 23 -9.58 -8.43 -8.16
CA GLY A 23 -10.65 -8.58 -7.18
C GLY A 23 -11.22 -7.24 -6.71
N SER A 24 -11.99 -7.27 -5.61
CA SER A 24 -12.43 -6.04 -4.97
C SER A 24 -11.22 -5.23 -4.49
N HIS A 25 -11.24 -3.94 -4.75
CA HIS A 25 -10.11 -3.08 -4.44
C HIS A 25 -10.51 -1.65 -4.18
N PHE A 26 -9.65 -0.98 -3.41
CA PHE A 26 -9.67 0.46 -3.22
C PHE A 26 -8.35 1.07 -3.72
N GLU A 27 -8.43 2.25 -4.35
CA GLU A 27 -7.25 2.95 -4.89
C GLU A 27 -6.91 4.19 -4.07
N VAL A 28 -5.61 4.37 -3.83
CA VAL A 28 -5.07 5.59 -3.22
C VAL A 28 -4.11 6.23 -4.20
N ASP A 29 -4.38 7.49 -4.57
CA ASP A 29 -3.55 8.25 -5.49
C ASP A 29 -2.64 9.22 -4.72
N PHE A 30 -1.33 9.06 -4.89
CA PHE A 30 -0.32 9.93 -4.28
C PHE A 30 0.31 10.91 -5.28
N HIS A 31 -0.27 11.06 -6.47
CA HIS A 31 0.11 12.17 -7.35
C HIS A 31 -0.32 13.48 -6.67
N PRO A 32 0.53 14.53 -6.69
CA PRO A 32 0.13 15.85 -6.24
C PRO A 32 -1.14 16.28 -6.97
N PRO A 33 -2.18 16.74 -6.27
CA PRO A 33 -3.33 17.30 -6.93
C PRO A 33 -2.96 18.66 -7.54
N ASP A 34 -3.55 18.96 -8.70
CA ASP A 34 -3.31 20.22 -9.44
C ASP A 34 -4.04 21.43 -8.81
N ASP A 35 -4.72 21.24 -7.68
CA ASP A 35 -5.56 22.23 -7.02
C ASP A 35 -4.83 23.03 -5.92
N GLY A 36 -3.54 22.80 -5.73
CA GLY A 36 -2.74 23.47 -4.70
C GLY A 36 -3.04 23.00 -3.28
N THR A 37 -3.78 21.90 -3.06
CA THR A 37 -4.10 21.38 -1.72
C THR A 37 -2.86 21.02 -0.89
N LEU A 38 -1.71 20.83 -1.55
CA LEU A 38 -0.43 20.59 -0.88
C LEU A 38 0.41 21.86 -0.67
N ASP A 39 -0.07 23.02 -1.11
CA ASP A 39 0.61 24.30 -0.96
C ASP A 39 0.64 24.69 0.52
N GLY A 40 1.85 24.83 1.07
CA GLY A 40 2.07 25.10 2.49
C GLY A 40 2.58 23.91 3.30
N LEU A 41 2.44 22.67 2.82
CA LEU A 41 3.08 21.51 3.46
C LEU A 41 4.54 21.40 3.04
N SER A 42 5.42 21.27 4.01
CA SER A 42 6.81 20.89 3.78
C SER A 42 6.89 19.52 3.11
N TYR A 43 8.02 19.27 2.45
CA TYR A 43 8.27 17.98 1.82
C TYR A 43 8.13 16.79 2.79
N TRP A 44 8.58 16.95 4.04
CA TRP A 44 8.49 15.89 5.05
C TRP A 44 7.06 15.65 5.51
N GLU A 45 6.27 16.71 5.71
CA GLU A 45 4.84 16.58 6.02
C GLU A 45 4.08 15.85 4.91
N ARG A 46 4.41 16.12 3.63
CA ARG A 46 3.85 15.37 2.50
C ARG A 46 4.21 13.89 2.56
N MET A 47 5.43 13.55 2.96
CA MET A 47 5.87 12.14 3.06
C MET A 47 5.28 11.41 4.28
N ASP A 48 5.09 12.09 5.39
CA ASP A 48 4.41 11.55 6.57
C ASP A 48 2.94 11.30 6.26
N ASN A 49 2.28 12.25 5.55
CA ASN A 49 0.92 12.09 5.07
C ASN A 49 0.76 10.85 4.16
N VAL A 50 1.71 10.58 3.25
CA VAL A 50 1.70 9.34 2.44
C VAL A 50 1.67 8.10 3.32
N THR A 51 2.48 8.07 4.39
CA THR A 51 2.56 6.92 5.29
C THR A 51 1.25 6.75 6.07
N GLU A 52 0.72 7.84 6.62
CA GLU A 52 -0.53 7.83 7.39
C GLU A 52 -1.73 7.42 6.53
N VAL A 53 -1.88 8.01 5.34
CA VAL A 53 -2.94 7.65 4.39
C VAL A 53 -2.82 6.19 3.97
N SER A 54 -1.61 5.71 3.74
CA SER A 54 -1.39 4.30 3.41
C SER A 54 -1.82 3.36 4.54
N GLN A 55 -1.49 3.68 5.79
CA GLN A 55 -1.92 2.89 6.94
C GLN A 55 -3.43 2.87 7.10
N LYS A 56 -4.07 4.04 7.02
CA LYS A 56 -5.54 4.17 7.10
C LYS A 56 -6.23 3.37 5.99
N ALA A 57 -5.69 3.41 4.77
CA ALA A 57 -6.24 2.65 3.65
C ALA A 57 -6.13 1.13 3.86
N LEU A 58 -5.02 0.63 4.40
CA LEU A 58 -4.87 -0.79 4.73
C LEU A 58 -5.87 -1.24 5.80
N LEU A 59 -6.02 -0.45 6.87
CA LEU A 59 -6.96 -0.75 7.94
C LEU A 59 -8.39 -0.79 7.41
N ARG A 60 -8.78 0.24 6.65
CA ARG A 60 -10.11 0.32 6.03
C ARG A 60 -10.38 -0.89 5.15
N ALA A 61 -9.47 -1.21 4.22
CA ALA A 61 -9.64 -2.36 3.33
C ALA A 61 -9.78 -3.68 4.10
N TYR A 62 -9.03 -3.84 5.20
CA TYR A 62 -9.14 -5.00 6.08
C TYR A 62 -10.48 -5.05 6.83
N GLU A 63 -11.02 -3.91 7.23
CA GLU A 63 -12.31 -3.81 7.92
C GLU A 63 -13.50 -4.01 6.98
N ASP A 64 -13.44 -3.41 5.79
CA ASP A 64 -14.47 -3.44 4.75
C ASP A 64 -14.45 -4.79 3.98
N GLY A 65 -13.35 -5.54 4.07
CA GLY A 65 -13.20 -6.85 3.44
C GLY A 65 -12.79 -6.80 1.97
N ASP A 66 -12.16 -5.70 1.55
CA ASP A 66 -11.54 -5.59 0.22
C ASP A 66 -10.38 -6.57 0.08
N GLU A 67 -10.20 -7.12 -1.11
CA GLU A 67 -9.12 -8.07 -1.38
C GLU A 67 -7.78 -7.36 -1.64
N TYR A 68 -7.82 -6.14 -2.16
CA TYR A 68 -6.62 -5.39 -2.54
C TYR A 68 -6.69 -3.89 -2.24
N VAL A 69 -5.53 -3.28 -1.98
CA VAL A 69 -5.34 -1.83 -2.06
C VAL A 69 -4.29 -1.50 -3.10
N ILE A 70 -4.61 -0.59 -4.03
CA ILE A 70 -3.69 -0.15 -5.08
C ILE A 70 -3.18 1.26 -4.76
N PHE A 71 -1.91 1.35 -4.36
CA PHE A 71 -1.24 2.62 -4.11
C PHE A 71 -0.58 3.13 -5.38
N ARG A 72 -1.15 4.17 -6.00
CA ARG A 72 -0.60 4.84 -7.17
C ARG A 72 0.41 5.88 -6.73
N HIS A 73 1.69 5.54 -6.83
CA HIS A 73 2.80 6.44 -6.46
C HIS A 73 3.54 7.03 -7.65
N GLY A 74 3.12 6.69 -8.87
CA GLY A 74 3.74 7.16 -10.11
C GLY A 74 5.12 6.54 -10.37
N SER A 75 5.67 6.82 -11.55
CA SER A 75 7.01 6.42 -11.96
C SER A 75 8.10 7.42 -11.58
N SER A 76 7.76 8.46 -10.80
CA SER A 76 8.63 9.60 -10.49
C SER A 76 10.08 9.16 -10.29
N THR A 77 10.92 9.60 -11.22
CA THR A 77 12.36 9.34 -11.26
C THR A 77 12.97 9.80 -9.95
N SER A 78 13.25 8.84 -9.07
CA SER A 78 14.04 9.03 -7.87
C SER A 78 15.39 9.61 -8.28
N ARG A 79 15.61 10.90 -8.04
CA ARG A 79 16.97 11.44 -7.98
C ARG A 79 17.66 10.81 -6.77
N PRO A 80 18.96 10.46 -6.85
CA PRO A 80 19.70 9.91 -5.70
C PRO A 80 19.50 10.80 -4.46
N GLY A 81 19.03 10.22 -3.35
CA GLY A 81 18.80 10.93 -2.09
C GLY A 81 17.36 11.42 -1.82
N ALA A 82 16.42 11.27 -2.76
CA ALA A 82 15.04 11.71 -2.55
C ALA A 82 14.14 10.59 -1.98
N THR A 83 13.53 10.83 -0.82
CA THR A 83 12.36 10.07 -0.33
C THR A 83 11.17 10.31 -1.27
N THR A 84 10.47 9.28 -1.66
CA THR A 84 9.32 9.36 -2.58
C THR A 84 8.12 8.66 -1.97
N SER A 85 6.92 8.93 -2.50
CA SER A 85 5.73 8.16 -2.12
C SER A 85 5.97 6.66 -2.30
N ARG A 86 6.68 6.26 -3.36
CA ARG A 86 7.13 4.88 -3.58
C ARG A 86 7.99 4.35 -2.42
N SER A 87 8.98 5.10 -1.95
CA SER A 87 9.83 4.63 -0.85
C SER A 87 9.07 4.54 0.47
N GLN A 88 8.16 5.49 0.74
CA GLN A 88 7.34 5.46 1.95
C GLN A 88 6.38 4.26 1.97
N VAL A 89 5.63 4.05 0.89
CA VAL A 89 4.76 2.87 0.75
C VAL A 89 5.56 1.58 0.92
N ARG A 90 6.72 1.46 0.27
CA ARG A 90 7.57 0.25 0.39
C ARG A 90 8.11 0.05 1.81
N LYS A 91 8.51 1.12 2.50
CA LYS A 91 8.97 1.07 3.88
C LYS A 91 7.84 0.59 4.79
N LEU A 92 6.64 1.15 4.64
CA LEU A 92 5.45 0.74 5.38
C LEU A 92 5.12 -0.75 5.17
N MET A 93 5.05 -1.22 3.92
CA MET A 93 4.65 -2.60 3.60
C MET A 93 5.64 -3.64 4.14
N ARG A 94 6.91 -3.26 4.30
CA ARG A 94 7.95 -4.07 4.95
C ARG A 94 7.91 -3.98 6.47
N GLY A 95 7.33 -2.92 7.01
CA GLY A 95 7.21 -2.66 8.44
C GLY A 95 6.22 -3.57 9.15
N LYS A 96 6.27 -3.53 10.48
CA LYS A 96 5.36 -4.27 11.35
C LYS A 96 3.93 -3.75 11.22
N ASP A 97 3.74 -2.46 10.99
CA ASP A 97 2.43 -1.80 10.95
C ASP A 97 1.52 -2.35 9.84
N ALA A 98 2.07 -2.70 8.68
CA ALA A 98 1.28 -3.30 7.59
C ALA A 98 1.05 -4.81 7.78
N THR A 99 1.88 -5.49 8.59
CA THR A 99 1.92 -6.96 8.69
C THR A 99 0.58 -7.60 9.09
N PRO A 100 -0.20 -7.02 10.03
CA PRO A 100 -1.50 -7.57 10.41
C PRO A 100 -2.49 -7.59 9.23
N TYR A 101 -2.41 -6.58 8.37
CA TYR A 101 -3.43 -6.31 7.35
C TYR A 101 -3.13 -6.96 6.01
N ILE A 102 -1.88 -7.34 5.72
CA ILE A 102 -1.49 -7.82 4.39
C ILE A 102 -1.01 -9.27 4.37
N VAL A 103 -1.09 -9.87 3.18
CA VAL A 103 -0.45 -11.14 2.82
C VAL A 103 0.78 -10.84 1.97
N ARG A 104 1.96 -10.72 2.59
CA ARG A 104 3.20 -10.27 1.92
C ARG A 104 3.55 -11.04 0.65
N SER A 105 3.34 -12.36 0.62
CA SER A 105 3.61 -13.19 -0.57
C SER A 105 2.75 -12.84 -1.76
N GLU A 106 1.60 -12.23 -1.54
CA GLU A 106 0.60 -11.90 -2.57
C GLU A 106 0.65 -10.42 -2.98
N CYS A 107 1.37 -9.58 -2.23
CA CYS A 107 1.59 -8.19 -2.61
C CYS A 107 2.45 -8.09 -3.88
N ILE A 108 2.14 -7.12 -4.74
CA ILE A 108 2.83 -6.89 -6.01
C ILE A 108 3.50 -5.51 -5.97
N GLN A 109 4.80 -5.50 -6.20
CA GLN A 109 5.59 -4.28 -6.32
C GLN A 109 5.81 -3.96 -7.80
N HIS A 110 5.12 -2.94 -8.30
CA HIS A 110 5.29 -2.40 -9.66
C HIS A 110 6.13 -1.12 -9.65
N GLU A 111 6.55 -0.63 -10.81
CA GLU A 111 7.29 0.63 -10.90
C GLU A 111 6.40 1.86 -10.65
N SER A 112 5.12 1.79 -11.05
CA SER A 112 4.15 2.89 -10.94
C SER A 112 3.17 2.75 -9.78
N VAL A 113 2.99 1.52 -9.27
CA VAL A 113 2.03 1.22 -8.20
C VAL A 113 2.58 0.18 -7.23
N PHE A 114 1.97 0.10 -6.05
CA PHE A 114 2.10 -1.04 -5.15
C PHE A 114 0.71 -1.65 -4.91
N VAL A 115 0.57 -2.95 -5.13
CA VAL A 115 -0.68 -3.68 -4.85
C VAL A 115 -0.50 -4.43 -3.54
N ALA A 116 -1.21 -4.00 -2.50
CA ALA A 116 -1.26 -4.70 -1.23
C ALA A 116 -2.39 -5.73 -1.27
N ALA A 117 -2.04 -7.02 -1.16
CA ALA A 117 -3.03 -8.07 -0.97
C ALA A 117 -3.45 -8.09 0.50
N ILE A 118 -4.76 -7.94 0.74
CA ILE A 118 -5.31 -7.78 2.08
C ILE A 118 -5.64 -9.14 2.68
N ARG A 119 -5.28 -9.30 3.94
CA ARG A 119 -5.58 -10.50 4.71
C ARG A 119 -7.08 -10.52 4.99
N ARG A 120 -7.75 -11.64 4.70
CA ARG A 120 -9.16 -11.79 5.08
C ARG A 120 -9.30 -11.72 6.60
N LYS A 121 -10.17 -10.82 7.07
CA LYS A 121 -10.62 -10.79 8.46
C LYS A 121 -11.27 -12.14 8.76
N ARG A 122 -10.74 -12.88 9.73
CA ARG A 122 -11.37 -14.13 10.16
C ARG A 122 -12.77 -13.79 10.65
N ALA A 123 -13.80 -14.46 10.11
CA ALA A 123 -15.12 -14.38 10.69
C ALA A 123 -15.00 -14.84 12.14
N THR A 124 -15.31 -13.96 13.09
CA THR A 124 -15.51 -14.38 14.47
C THR A 124 -16.64 -15.41 14.43
N PRO A 125 -16.44 -16.64 14.93
CA PRO A 125 -17.55 -17.56 15.06
C PRO A 125 -18.63 -16.83 15.86
N GLY A 126 -19.83 -16.71 15.31
CA GLY A 126 -20.97 -16.19 16.06
C GLY A 126 -21.13 -16.98 17.37
N PRO A 127 -21.70 -16.37 18.42
CA PRO A 127 -21.95 -17.09 19.66
C PRO A 127 -22.67 -18.40 19.33
N LYS A 128 -22.13 -19.53 19.81
CA LYS A 128 -22.84 -20.81 19.74
C LYS A 128 -24.12 -20.64 20.55
N LEU A 129 -25.26 -20.74 19.88
CA LEU A 129 -26.57 -20.85 20.52
C LEU A 129 -26.63 -22.14 21.33
#